data_AF-A0A1I3PNV5-F1
#
_entry.id   AF-A0A1I3PNV5-F1
#
_cell.length_a   1.000
_cell.length_b   1.000
_cell.length_c   1.000
_cell.angle_alpha   90.00
_cell.angle_beta   90.00
_cell.angle_gamma   90.00
#
_symmetry.space_group_name_H-M   'P 1'
#
loop_
_entity.id
_entity.type
_entity.pdbx_description
1 polymer ?
#
loop_
_entity_poly.entity_id
_entity_poly.type
_entity_poly.pdbx_seq_one_letter_code
_entity_poly.pdbx_strand_id
1 'polypeptide(L)'
;MLVNDLHDFDKLKITLLENRINSFIDMSTQQSMKSFHKRLVKKRIPKIYVIKENNEVLYVGTTVQSLTARFRYGLKADGSKGYHGYKWKNKECVDIYVWCFETLNKVKIENIEAELAFLIRTKTGKWPTYQNEIHFNNNYEQGKEIADKIFKIIE
;
A
#
# COMPACT_ATOMS: atom_id res chain seq x y z
N MET A 1 0.02 -8.30 13.99
CA MET A 1 -0.10 -6.94 14.54
C MET A 1 -1.48 -6.76 15.15
N LEU A 2 -1.54 -6.35 16.42
CA LEU A 2 -2.75 -5.78 17.03
C LEU A 2 -2.88 -4.35 16.52
N VAL A 3 -4.11 -3.85 16.35
CA VAL A 3 -4.41 -2.51 15.81
C VAL A 3 -3.63 -1.37 16.53
N ASN A 4 -3.16 -1.62 17.75
CA ASN A 4 -2.49 -0.63 18.59
C ASN A 4 -0.99 -0.44 18.30
N ASP A 5 -0.34 -1.32 17.54
CA ASP A 5 1.10 -1.23 17.25
C ASP A 5 1.38 -0.96 15.77
N LEU A 6 1.06 0.25 15.30
CA LEU A 6 1.24 0.64 13.89
C LEU A 6 2.68 0.99 13.52
N HIS A 7 3.61 0.99 14.49
CA HIS A 7 5.03 1.11 14.23
C HIS A 7 5.64 -0.20 13.68
N ASP A 8 4.91 -1.32 13.79
CA ASP A 8 5.26 -2.58 13.12
C ASP A 8 4.85 -2.59 11.64
N PHE A 9 5.66 -1.97 10.77
CA PHE A 9 5.44 -1.93 9.32
C PHE A 9 6.72 -2.18 8.53
N ASP A 10 6.56 -2.53 7.26
CA ASP A 10 7.68 -2.63 6.32
C ASP A 10 7.79 -1.33 5.53
N LYS A 11 9.00 -0.73 5.50
CA LYS A 11 9.35 0.35 4.58
C LYS A 11 10.37 -0.18 3.57
N LEU A 12 9.97 -0.27 2.32
CA LEU A 12 10.80 -0.83 1.24
C LEU A 12 10.97 0.22 0.15
N LYS A 13 12.18 0.36 -0.38
CA LYS A 13 12.41 1.05 -1.64
C LYS A 13 12.44 0.01 -2.74
N ILE A 14 11.65 0.20 -3.79
CA ILE A 14 11.64 -0.71 -4.94
C ILE A 14 12.05 0.03 -6.20
N THR A 15 12.86 -0.62 -7.02
CA THR A 15 13.14 -0.16 -8.38
C THR A 15 12.31 -0.96 -9.36
N LEU A 16 11.69 -0.29 -10.32
CA LEU A 16 10.95 -0.92 -11.39
C LEU A 16 11.75 -0.88 -12.69
N LEU A 17 11.64 -1.95 -13.47
CA LEU A 17 12.15 -2.04 -14.83
C LEU A 17 11.09 -2.75 -15.68
N GLU A 18 10.71 -2.16 -16.81
CA GLU A 18 9.73 -2.73 -17.75
C GLU A 18 8.42 -3.18 -17.08
N ASN A 19 7.85 -2.33 -16.20
CA ASN A 19 6.65 -2.63 -15.43
C ASN A 19 6.78 -3.92 -14.56
N ARG A 20 7.97 -4.17 -14.01
CA ARG A 20 8.24 -5.26 -13.07
C ARG A 20 9.11 -4.75 -11.95
N ILE A 21 8.98 -5.36 -10.78
CA ILE A 21 9.92 -5.09 -9.70
C ILE A 21 11.26 -5.74 -10.04
N ASN A 22 12.30 -4.91 -10.10
CA ASN A 22 13.66 -5.32 -10.40
C ASN A 22 14.46 -5.58 -9.12
N SER A 23 14.34 -4.72 -8.11
CA SER A 23 15.06 -4.86 -6.85
C SER A 23 14.28 -4.27 -5.68
N PHE A 24 14.70 -4.67 -4.48
CA PHE A 24 14.15 -4.25 -3.20
C PHE A 24 15.29 -3.82 -2.29
N ILE A 25 15.09 -2.75 -1.54
CA ILE A 25 15.92 -2.38 -0.40
C ILE A 25 15.00 -2.25 0.81
N ASP A 26 15.32 -2.97 1.88
CA ASP A 26 14.69 -2.74 3.18
C ASP A 26 15.27 -1.44 3.77
N MET A 27 14.41 -0.44 3.97
CA MET A 27 14.86 0.86 4.46
C MET A 27 15.20 0.86 5.95
N SER A 28 14.76 -0.16 6.70
CA SER A 28 15.12 -0.30 8.11
C SER A 28 16.54 -0.85 8.29
N THR A 29 16.95 -1.79 7.43
CA THR A 29 18.28 -2.44 7.50
C THR A 29 19.27 -1.92 6.46
N GLN A 30 18.81 -1.15 5.47
CA GLN A 30 19.56 -0.70 4.29
C GLN A 30 20.12 -1.86 3.44
N GLN A 31 19.50 -3.04 3.52
CA GLN A 31 19.95 -4.23 2.80
C GLN A 31 19.12 -4.52 1.56
N SER A 32 19.80 -4.97 0.51
CA SER A 32 19.14 -5.50 -0.69
C SER A 32 18.46 -6.83 -0.39
N MET A 33 17.25 -7.03 -0.89
CA MET A 33 16.46 -8.23 -0.67
C MET A 33 16.18 -8.95 -1.99
N LYS A 34 16.19 -10.29 -1.95
CA LYS A 34 15.80 -11.12 -3.10
C LYS A 34 14.28 -11.21 -3.29
N SER A 35 13.51 -10.99 -2.24
CA SER A 35 12.06 -11.07 -2.24
C SER A 35 11.49 -10.38 -1.01
N PHE A 36 10.20 -10.05 -1.03
CA PHE A 36 9.47 -9.48 0.10
C PHE A 36 9.62 -10.31 1.40
N HIS A 37 9.56 -9.62 2.55
CA HIS A 37 9.49 -10.27 3.86
C HIS A 37 8.38 -11.33 3.94
N LYS A 38 8.61 -12.39 4.71
CA LYS A 38 7.70 -13.54 4.82
C LYS A 38 6.26 -13.14 5.16
N ARG A 39 6.07 -12.11 6.00
CA ARG A 39 4.74 -11.61 6.37
C ARG A 39 3.99 -10.97 5.18
N LEU A 40 4.70 -10.31 4.28
CA LEU A 40 4.13 -9.63 3.12
C LEU A 40 3.68 -10.61 2.02
N VAL A 41 4.22 -11.82 2.01
CA VAL A 41 3.82 -12.88 1.08
C VAL A 41 2.77 -13.84 1.64
N LYS A 42 2.40 -13.70 2.92
CA LYS A 42 1.35 -14.52 3.56
C LYS A 42 -0.01 -14.17 2.97
N LYS A 43 -0.71 -15.17 2.44
CA LYS A 43 -2.08 -15.04 1.91
C LYS A 43 -3.09 -14.92 3.05
N ARG A 44 -4.26 -14.36 2.77
CA ARG A 44 -5.38 -14.17 3.72
C ARG A 44 -5.06 -13.30 4.94
N ILE A 45 -3.92 -12.62 4.94
CA ILE A 45 -3.61 -11.56 5.89
C ILE A 45 -3.93 -10.23 5.20
N PRO A 46 -4.92 -9.47 5.68
CA PRO A 46 -5.18 -8.11 5.26
C PRO A 46 -3.95 -7.22 5.35
N LYS A 47 -3.73 -6.44 4.30
CA LYS A 47 -2.62 -5.50 4.18
C LYS A 47 -3.13 -4.18 3.66
N ILE A 48 -2.56 -3.12 4.20
CA ILE A 48 -2.66 -1.77 3.66
C ILE A 48 -1.26 -1.40 3.21
N TYR A 49 -1.14 -0.85 2.01
CA TYR A 49 0.11 -0.34 1.50
C TYR A 49 -0.04 1.06 0.93
N VAL A 50 0.99 1.87 1.11
CA VAL A 50 1.10 3.22 0.59
C VAL A 50 2.32 3.29 -0.31
N ILE A 51 2.13 3.81 -1.52
CA ILE A 51 3.19 4.07 -2.50
C ILE A 51 3.53 5.55 -2.43
N LYS A 52 4.82 5.89 -2.26
CA LYS A 52 5.32 7.26 -2.28
C LYS A 52 6.44 7.44 -3.29
N GLU A 53 6.59 8.67 -3.78
CA GLU A 53 7.74 9.15 -4.53
C GLU A 53 7.98 10.61 -4.14
N ASN A 54 9.21 10.97 -3.78
CA ASN A 54 9.60 12.36 -3.44
C ASN A 54 8.62 13.06 -2.45
N ASN A 55 8.27 12.39 -1.37
CA ASN A 55 7.27 12.81 -0.37
C ASN A 55 5.81 12.91 -0.83
N GLU A 56 5.51 12.74 -2.13
CA GLU A 56 4.13 12.67 -2.61
C GLU A 56 3.56 11.25 -2.42
N VAL A 57 2.30 11.18 -1.99
CA VAL A 57 1.58 9.90 -1.94
C VAL A 57 1.00 9.61 -3.32
N LEU A 58 1.50 8.55 -3.94
CA LEU A 58 1.08 8.12 -5.26
C LEU A 58 -0.20 7.29 -5.21
N TYR A 59 -0.32 6.36 -4.26
CA TYR A 59 -1.42 5.42 -4.22
C TYR A 59 -1.57 4.83 -2.81
N VAL A 60 -2.81 4.68 -2.35
CA VAL A 60 -3.17 3.86 -1.20
C VAL A 60 -3.90 2.64 -1.73
N GLY A 61 -3.52 1.46 -1.24
CA GLY A 61 -4.14 0.22 -1.66
C GLY A 61 -4.26 -0.79 -0.55
N THR A 62 -5.20 -1.72 -0.75
CA THR A 62 -5.43 -2.84 0.16
C THR A 62 -5.29 -4.17 -0.56
N THR A 63 -5.00 -5.23 0.20
CA THR A 63 -5.05 -6.61 -0.33
C THR A 63 -5.10 -7.65 0.78
N VAL A 64 -5.70 -8.81 0.48
CA VAL A 64 -5.54 -10.04 1.27
C VAL A 64 -4.66 -11.08 0.55
N GLN A 65 -4.16 -10.74 -0.65
CA GLN A 65 -3.26 -11.58 -1.42
C GLN A 65 -1.83 -11.44 -0.90
N SER A 66 -0.90 -12.25 -1.43
CA SER A 66 0.53 -11.96 -1.28
C SER A 66 0.88 -10.68 -2.05
N LEU A 67 1.78 -9.85 -1.53
CA LEU A 67 2.23 -8.66 -2.26
C LEU A 67 2.90 -9.01 -3.59
N THR A 68 3.61 -10.14 -3.66
CA THR A 68 4.16 -10.64 -4.92
C THR A 68 3.08 -10.82 -5.98
N ALA A 69 1.95 -11.45 -5.63
CA ALA A 69 0.86 -11.66 -6.58
C ALA A 69 0.16 -10.34 -6.91
N ARG A 70 -0.15 -9.53 -5.90
CA ARG A 70 -0.86 -8.26 -6.06
C ARG A 70 -0.09 -7.28 -6.95
N PHE A 71 1.22 -7.12 -6.72
CA PHE A 71 2.06 -6.24 -7.54
C PHE A 71 2.35 -6.81 -8.91
N ARG A 72 2.63 -8.12 -9.03
CA ARG A 72 2.78 -8.73 -10.36
C ARG A 72 1.54 -8.52 -11.23
N TYR A 73 0.35 -8.69 -10.66
CA TYR A 73 -0.91 -8.47 -11.39
C TYR A 73 -1.09 -7.00 -11.77
N GLY A 74 -0.92 -6.07 -10.82
CA GLY A 74 -1.13 -4.65 -11.08
C GLY A 74 -0.08 -4.02 -12.00
N LEU A 75 1.18 -4.46 -11.94
CA LEU A 75 2.25 -3.92 -12.79
C LEU A 75 2.17 -4.50 -14.22
N LYS A 76 1.81 -5.79 -14.39
CA LYS A 76 1.74 -6.42 -15.73
C LYS A 76 0.45 -6.19 -16.49
N ALA A 77 -0.59 -5.67 -15.85
CA ALA A 77 -1.87 -5.46 -16.52
C ALA A 77 -1.73 -4.50 -17.72
N ASP A 78 -2.35 -4.87 -18.83
CA ASP A 78 -2.24 -4.21 -20.14
C ASP A 78 -3.58 -3.62 -20.63
N GLY A 79 -4.66 -3.80 -19.86
CA GLY A 79 -6.00 -3.33 -20.24
C GLY A 79 -6.83 -4.33 -21.05
N SER A 80 -6.27 -5.48 -21.44
CA SER A 80 -6.97 -6.48 -22.28
C SER A 80 -8.29 -6.99 -21.69
N LYS A 81 -8.47 -6.88 -20.38
CA LYS A 81 -9.69 -7.27 -19.63
C LYS A 81 -10.37 -6.09 -18.95
N GLY A 82 -10.15 -4.86 -19.42
CA GLY A 82 -10.68 -3.63 -18.82
C GLY A 82 -9.92 -3.14 -17.57
N TYR A 83 -9.04 -3.96 -16.99
CA TYR A 83 -8.13 -3.54 -15.92
C TYR A 83 -6.76 -3.14 -16.49
N HIS A 84 -6.42 -1.86 -16.39
CA HIS A 84 -5.18 -1.28 -16.93
C HIS A 84 -3.98 -1.33 -15.97
N GLY A 85 -4.18 -1.85 -14.76
CA GLY A 85 -3.12 -1.93 -13.75
C GLY A 85 -2.89 -0.63 -13.00
N TYR A 86 -1.76 -0.59 -12.29
CA TYR A 86 -1.34 0.60 -11.56
C TYR A 86 -0.92 1.70 -12.53
N LYS A 87 -1.40 2.92 -12.31
CA LYS A 87 -0.97 4.08 -13.10
C LYS A 87 0.47 4.51 -12.80
N TRP A 88 1.03 4.11 -11.66
CA TRP A 88 2.43 4.35 -11.28
C TRP A 88 3.41 3.28 -11.78
N LYS A 89 2.95 2.28 -12.55
CA LYS A 89 3.79 1.14 -12.96
C LYS A 89 5.01 1.50 -13.83
N ASN A 90 5.02 2.72 -14.39
CA ASN A 90 6.10 3.28 -15.20
C ASN A 90 7.10 4.15 -14.42
N LYS A 91 6.93 4.31 -13.10
CA LYS A 91 7.94 4.96 -12.26
C LYS A 91 9.21 4.13 -12.23
N GLU A 92 10.37 4.75 -12.05
CA GLU A 92 11.64 4.02 -11.93
C GLU A 92 11.89 3.52 -10.51
N CYS A 93 11.48 4.30 -9.52
CA CYS A 93 11.72 4.01 -8.11
C CYS A 93 10.58 4.55 -7.24
N VAL A 94 10.09 3.75 -6.31
CA VAL A 94 9.07 4.17 -5.34
C VAL A 94 9.36 3.60 -3.96
N ASP A 95 8.95 4.33 -2.94
CA ASP A 95 8.90 3.83 -1.57
C ASP A 95 7.54 3.18 -1.31
N ILE A 96 7.56 2.06 -0.59
CA ILE A 96 6.38 1.30 -0.20
C ILE A 96 6.38 1.15 1.31
N TYR A 97 5.27 1.57 1.92
CA TYR A 97 4.97 1.34 3.32
C TYR A 97 3.90 0.26 3.40
N VAL A 98 4.06 -0.76 4.23
CA VAL A 98 3.09 -1.87 4.32
C VAL A 98 2.82 -2.27 5.77
N TRP A 99 1.54 -2.28 6.12
CA TRP A 99 1.04 -2.79 7.40
C TRP A 99 0.32 -4.11 7.18
N CYS A 100 0.57 -5.10 8.05
CA CYS A 100 -0.09 -6.41 8.01
C CYS A 100 -0.97 -6.59 9.24
N PHE A 101 -2.28 -6.76 9.03
CA PHE A 101 -3.27 -6.85 10.09
C PHE A 101 -3.82 -8.27 10.19
N GLU A 102 -3.46 -9.01 11.23
CA GLU A 102 -3.90 -10.41 11.37
C GLU A 102 -5.34 -10.55 11.89
N THR A 103 -5.84 -9.54 12.60
CA THR A 103 -7.17 -9.55 13.23
C THR A 103 -8.25 -8.81 12.42
N LEU A 104 -7.86 -8.12 11.35
CA LEU A 104 -8.80 -7.41 10.48
C LEU A 104 -9.33 -8.33 9.38
N ASN A 105 -10.28 -7.83 8.61
CA ASN A 105 -10.79 -8.49 7.41
C ASN A 105 -10.79 -7.49 6.23
N LYS A 106 -11.19 -7.96 5.03
CA LYS A 106 -11.22 -7.15 3.81
C LYS A 106 -12.03 -5.85 3.99
N VAL A 107 -13.23 -5.96 4.54
CA VAL A 107 -14.13 -4.82 4.78
C VAL A 107 -13.49 -3.75 5.66
N LYS A 108 -12.79 -4.16 6.73
CA LYS A 108 -12.12 -3.24 7.65
C LYS A 108 -10.91 -2.54 7.01
N ILE A 109 -10.11 -3.23 6.20
CA ILE A 109 -8.97 -2.57 5.52
C ILE A 109 -9.43 -1.62 4.41
N GLU A 110 -10.53 -1.92 3.71
CA GLU A 110 -11.14 -1.03 2.72
C GLU A 110 -11.65 0.27 3.38
N ASN A 111 -12.30 0.16 4.54
CA ASN A 111 -12.64 1.31 5.35
C ASN A 111 -11.41 2.16 5.71
N ILE A 112 -10.32 1.55 6.22
CA ILE A 112 -9.09 2.29 6.55
C ILE A 112 -8.46 2.94 5.31
N GLU A 113 -8.47 2.29 4.15
CA GLU A 113 -8.02 2.86 2.87
C GLU A 113 -8.81 4.11 2.49
N ALA A 114 -10.14 4.05 2.64
CA ALA A 114 -11.00 5.20 2.36
C ALA A 114 -10.72 6.38 3.30
N GLU A 115 -10.62 6.11 4.60
CA GLU A 115 -10.28 7.12 5.61
C GLU A 115 -8.89 7.72 5.36
N LEU A 116 -7.89 6.90 5.03
CA LEU A 116 -6.53 7.37 4.76
C LEU A 116 -6.44 8.22 3.49
N ALA A 117 -7.09 7.80 2.40
CA ALA A 117 -7.12 8.56 1.16
C ALA A 117 -7.86 9.90 1.33
N PHE A 118 -8.96 9.90 2.08
CA PHE A 118 -9.68 11.12 2.43
C PHE A 118 -8.83 12.03 3.33
N LEU A 119 -8.15 11.48 4.32
CA LEU A 119 -7.26 12.23 5.21
C LEU A 119 -6.12 12.89 4.42
N ILE A 120 -5.47 12.16 3.51
CA ILE A 120 -4.46 12.73 2.60
C ILE A 120 -5.04 13.92 1.82
N ARG A 121 -6.24 13.78 1.26
CA ARG A 121 -6.94 14.88 0.57
C ARG A 121 -7.18 16.09 1.47
N THR A 122 -7.64 15.87 2.68
CA THR A 122 -7.92 16.97 3.63
C THR A 122 -6.67 17.70 4.10
N LYS A 123 -5.55 16.97 4.28
CA LYS A 123 -4.28 17.53 4.80
C LYS A 123 -3.43 18.18 3.73
N THR A 124 -3.36 17.58 2.54
CA THR A 124 -2.49 18.05 1.45
C THR A 124 -3.21 18.91 0.41
N GLY A 125 -4.55 18.95 0.46
CA GLY A 125 -5.34 19.59 -0.58
C GLY A 125 -5.27 18.84 -1.92
N LYS A 126 -4.83 17.57 -1.97
CA LYS A 126 -4.76 16.72 -3.16
C LYS A 126 -5.10 15.25 -2.83
N TRP A 127 -5.81 14.57 -3.73
CA TRP A 127 -5.92 13.11 -3.65
C TRP A 127 -4.55 12.46 -3.93
N PRO A 128 -4.30 11.21 -3.51
CA PRO A 128 -3.12 10.48 -3.97
C PRO A 128 -3.06 10.48 -5.50
N THR A 129 -1.89 10.79 -6.08
CA THR A 129 -1.72 11.19 -7.49
C THR A 129 -2.35 10.21 -8.47
N TYR A 130 -2.31 8.92 -8.16
CA TYR A 130 -2.79 7.84 -9.01
C TYR A 130 -3.98 7.07 -8.42
N GLN A 131 -4.64 7.60 -7.38
CA GLN A 131 -5.86 6.99 -6.86
C GLN A 131 -6.95 7.03 -7.92
N ASN A 132 -7.52 5.88 -8.24
CA ASN A 132 -8.58 5.74 -9.25
C ASN A 132 -9.83 5.04 -8.70
N GLU A 133 -9.70 4.32 -7.60
CA GLU A 133 -10.77 3.59 -6.96
C GLU A 133 -10.51 3.55 -5.45
N ILE A 134 -11.57 3.74 -4.67
CA ILE A 134 -11.57 3.57 -3.22
C ILE A 134 -12.88 2.85 -2.89
N HIS A 135 -12.80 1.85 -2.02
CA HIS A 135 -13.97 1.13 -1.55
C HIS A 135 -14.43 1.73 -0.21
N PHE A 136 -15.53 2.48 -0.24
CA PHE A 136 -16.12 3.03 0.98
C PHE A 136 -16.84 1.93 1.77
N ASN A 137 -16.46 1.77 3.03
CA ASN A 137 -17.21 0.96 3.97
C ASN A 137 -17.32 1.73 5.28
N ASN A 138 -18.52 2.06 5.74
CA ASN A 138 -18.68 2.93 6.90
C ASN A 138 -18.87 2.15 8.22
N ASN A 139 -18.77 0.81 8.19
CA ASN A 139 -19.13 -0.05 9.31
C ASN A 139 -17.91 -0.46 10.18
N TYR A 140 -16.88 0.40 10.25
CA TYR A 140 -15.72 0.17 11.11
C TYR A 140 -15.23 1.47 11.76
N GLU A 141 -15.65 1.69 13.00
CA GLU A 141 -15.43 2.95 13.75
C GLU A 141 -13.94 3.27 13.99
N GLN A 142 -13.10 2.25 14.14
CA GLN A 142 -11.66 2.42 14.39
C GLN A 142 -10.88 2.78 13.13
N GLY A 143 -11.50 2.76 11.95
CA GLY A 143 -10.86 3.04 10.68
C GLY A 143 -10.11 4.35 10.63
N LYS A 144 -10.82 5.42 11.05
CA LYS A 144 -10.30 6.77 11.09
C LYS A 144 -9.08 6.91 12.00
N GLU A 145 -9.14 6.33 13.20
CA GLU A 145 -8.02 6.37 14.15
C GLU A 145 -6.77 5.68 13.58
N ILE A 146 -6.95 4.54 12.92
CA ILE A 146 -5.85 3.81 12.27
C ILE A 146 -5.29 4.63 11.10
N ALA A 147 -6.15 5.21 10.27
CA ALA A 147 -5.76 6.06 9.16
C ALA A 147 -4.97 7.28 9.64
N ASP A 148 -5.41 7.95 10.71
CA ASP A 148 -4.69 9.07 11.33
C ASP A 148 -3.28 8.68 11.79
N LYS A 149 -3.14 7.51 12.42
CA LYS A 149 -1.83 6.99 12.86
C LYS A 149 -0.94 6.61 11.68
N ILE A 150 -1.48 5.95 10.65
CA ILE A 150 -0.73 5.65 9.42
C ILE A 150 -0.27 6.95 8.76
N PHE A 151 -1.14 7.95 8.64
CA PHE A 151 -0.81 9.24 8.03
C PHE A 151 0.39 9.90 8.72
N LYS A 152 0.40 9.95 10.05
CA LYS A 152 1.54 10.50 10.83
C LYS A 152 2.86 9.75 10.62
N ILE A 153 2.82 8.46 10.29
CA ILE A 153 4.02 7.66 10.01
C ILE A 153 4.57 7.94 8.61
N ILE A 154 3.68 8.22 7.65
CA ILE A 154 4.07 8.42 6.25
C ILE A 154 4.28 9.89 5.87
N GLU A 155 3.95 10.84 6.73
CA GLU A 155 4.29 12.26 6.57
C GLU A 155 5.81 12.44 6.51
#